data_AF-A0A1Z8S812-F1
#
_entry.id   AF-A0A1Z8S812-F1
#
_cell.length_a   1.000
_cell.length_b   1.000
_cell.length_c   1.000
_cell.angle_alpha   90.00
_cell.angle_beta   90.00
_cell.angle_gamma   90.00
#
_symmetry.space_group_name_H-M   'P 1'
#
loop_
_entity.id
_entity.type
_entity.pdbx_description
1 polymer ?
#
loop_
_entity_poly.entity_id
_entity_poly.type
_entity_poly.pdbx_seq_one_letter_code
_entity_poly.pdbx_strand_id
1 'polypeptide(L)'
;MQTGYNNNNKTFLEWWWFFCSLILITFICWTLDVFEAIWIADKTKLSFIILSLFTVMSLYCGRQAWVLSKIQKQNLPLDSSFKSRYEFGWFASEICLTLGLIGTVSGFILMLYGVFADLNVNDTDSVQQSLRNMSLGMSTALYTTLVGLISGLVLKLEYFRLEVHFDNYVKLKANETRTI
;
A
#
# COMPACT_ATOMS: atom_id res chain seq x y z
N MET A 1 37.34 -20.07 10.69
CA MET A 1 37.35 -18.77 9.97
C MET A 1 36.04 -18.06 10.30
N GLN A 2 36.13 -16.99 11.08
CA GLN A 2 34.99 -16.15 11.46
C GLN A 2 34.52 -15.36 10.24
N THR A 3 33.41 -15.76 9.61
CA THR A 3 32.61 -14.83 8.79
C THR A 3 31.73 -14.02 9.73
N GLY A 4 32.36 -13.11 10.47
CA GLY A 4 31.67 -12.12 11.29
C GLY A 4 30.74 -11.29 10.41
N TYR A 5 29.45 -11.51 10.56
CA TYR A 5 28.38 -10.78 9.91
C TYR A 5 28.38 -9.33 10.42
N ASN A 6 29.18 -8.47 9.79
CA ASN A 6 29.23 -7.03 10.06
C ASN A 6 28.11 -6.30 9.27
N ASN A 7 26.86 -6.62 9.59
CA ASN A 7 25.66 -6.12 8.88
C ASN A 7 24.66 -5.46 9.86
N ASN A 8 25.14 -4.91 10.98
CA ASN A 8 24.31 -4.38 12.07
C ASN A 8 23.33 -3.26 11.66
N ASN A 9 23.48 -2.65 10.47
CA ASN A 9 22.62 -1.56 10.00
C ASN A 9 21.92 -1.82 8.65
N LYS A 10 22.17 -2.95 7.95
CA LYS A 10 21.72 -3.09 6.54
C LYS A 10 20.20 -3.16 6.39
N THR A 11 19.52 -3.94 7.22
CA THR A 11 18.06 -4.12 7.13
C THR A 11 17.30 -2.81 7.35
N PHE A 12 17.69 -2.01 8.34
CA PHE A 12 17.05 -0.70 8.56
C PHE A 12 17.40 0.30 7.46
N LEU A 13 18.65 0.31 6.99
CA LEU A 13 19.09 1.23 5.94
C LEU A 13 18.42 0.93 4.59
N GLU A 14 18.21 -0.34 4.27
CA GLU A 14 17.47 -0.78 3.08
C GLU A 14 16.00 -0.35 3.12
N TRP A 15 15.34 -0.48 4.28
CA TRP A 15 13.98 0.05 4.46
C TRP A 15 13.95 1.59 4.37
N TRP A 16 14.90 2.27 5.01
CA TRP A 16 15.00 3.72 4.98
C TRP A 16 15.16 4.27 3.56
N TRP A 17 16.00 3.63 2.74
CA TRP A 17 16.18 4.03 1.34
C TRP A 17 14.89 3.87 0.53
N PHE A 18 14.15 2.78 0.75
CA PHE A 18 12.84 2.58 0.13
C PHE A 18 11.84 3.66 0.53
N PHE A 19 11.80 4.01 1.81
CA PHE A 19 10.95 5.07 2.35
C PHE A 19 11.28 6.45 1.75
N CYS A 20 12.57 6.77 1.57
CA CYS A 20 12.99 8.00 0.90
C CYS A 20 12.52 8.05 -0.57
N SER A 21 12.58 6.92 -1.30
CA SER A 21 12.05 6.83 -2.67
C SER A 21 10.53 7.09 -2.70
N LEU A 22 9.80 6.54 -1.73
CA LEU A 22 8.35 6.73 -1.61
C LEU A 22 7.96 8.18 -1.34
N ILE A 23 8.71 8.89 -0.47
CA ILE A 23 8.52 10.33 -0.24
C ILE A 23 8.79 11.13 -1.52
N LEU A 24 9.85 10.80 -2.25
CA LEU A 24 10.20 11.49 -3.50
C LEU A 24 9.11 11.32 -4.57
N ILE A 25 8.57 10.09 -4.73
CA ILE A 25 7.44 9.84 -5.62
C ILE A 25 6.21 10.65 -5.19
N THR A 26 5.91 10.67 -3.89
CA THR A 26 4.79 11.44 -3.34
C THR A 26 4.95 12.95 -3.62
N PHE A 27 6.16 13.47 -3.48
CA PHE A 27 6.47 14.87 -3.79
C PHE A 27 6.29 15.18 -5.28
N ILE A 28 6.75 14.30 -6.18
CA ILE A 28 6.54 14.46 -7.63
C ILE A 28 5.03 14.45 -7.95
N CYS A 29 4.27 13.52 -7.38
CA CYS A 29 2.82 13.47 -7.54
C CYS A 29 2.12 14.75 -7.04
N TRP A 30 2.66 15.37 -5.99
CA TRP A 30 2.17 16.67 -5.50
C TRP A 30 2.45 17.79 -6.49
N THR A 31 3.64 17.85 -7.10
CA THR A 31 3.96 18.87 -8.12
C THR A 31 3.18 18.72 -9.44
N LEU A 32 2.55 17.56 -9.66
CA LEU A 32 1.75 17.27 -10.86
C LEU A 32 0.24 17.38 -10.61
N ASP A 33 -0.18 17.91 -9.46
CA ASP A 33 -1.58 18.05 -9.03
C ASP A 33 -2.41 16.75 -9.09
N VAL A 34 -1.73 15.60 -9.02
CA VAL A 34 -2.37 14.27 -9.10
C VAL A 34 -3.33 14.08 -7.92
N PHE A 35 -3.01 14.61 -6.74
CA PHE A 35 -3.88 14.54 -5.58
C PHE A 35 -5.17 15.36 -5.73
N GLU A 36 -5.09 16.51 -6.40
CA GLU A 36 -6.27 17.32 -6.68
C GLU A 36 -7.15 16.67 -7.76
N ALA A 37 -6.52 16.10 -8.80
CA ALA A 37 -7.22 15.30 -9.80
C ALA A 37 -7.95 14.10 -9.18
N ILE A 38 -7.31 13.37 -8.25
CA ILE A 38 -7.93 12.26 -7.50
C ILE A 38 -9.04 12.79 -6.58
N TRP A 39 -8.87 13.95 -5.94
CA TRP A 39 -9.89 14.53 -5.06
C TRP A 39 -11.15 14.93 -5.82
N ILE A 40 -11.00 15.55 -6.98
CA ILE A 40 -12.13 15.98 -7.82
C ILE A 40 -12.80 14.76 -8.46
N ALA A 41 -12.02 13.79 -8.92
CA ALA A 41 -12.54 12.57 -9.53
C ALA A 41 -13.24 11.69 -8.49
N ASP A 42 -12.68 11.47 -7.30
CA ASP A 42 -13.25 10.53 -6.35
C ASP A 42 -14.38 11.15 -5.51
N LYS A 43 -15.62 10.97 -5.97
CA LYS A 43 -16.83 11.33 -5.20
C LYS A 43 -17.03 10.47 -3.95
N THR A 44 -16.53 9.23 -3.93
CA THR A 44 -16.67 8.31 -2.79
C THR A 44 -15.63 8.54 -1.70
N LYS A 45 -14.53 9.23 -2.05
CA LYS A 45 -13.35 9.47 -1.19
C LYS A 45 -12.67 8.18 -0.70
N LEU A 46 -12.93 7.04 -1.37
CA LEU A 46 -12.31 5.76 -1.06
C LEU A 46 -10.79 5.79 -1.26
N SER A 47 -10.31 6.52 -2.27
CA SER A 47 -8.87 6.67 -2.56
C SER A 47 -8.11 7.27 -1.38
N PHE A 48 -8.72 8.19 -0.63
CA PHE A 48 -8.11 8.79 0.56
C PHE A 48 -8.05 7.81 1.73
N ILE A 49 -9.05 6.95 1.87
CA ILE A 49 -9.04 5.87 2.88
C ILE A 49 -7.91 4.89 2.56
N ILE A 50 -7.78 4.48 1.29
CA ILE A 50 -6.70 3.60 0.83
C ILE A 50 -5.33 4.25 1.08
N LEU A 51 -5.14 5.52 0.71
CA LEU A 51 -3.89 6.25 0.94
C LEU A 51 -3.57 6.40 2.43
N SER A 52 -4.56 6.70 3.26
CA SER A 52 -4.37 6.79 4.71
C SER A 52 -3.95 5.44 5.31
N LEU A 53 -4.63 4.36 4.92
CA LEU A 53 -4.29 3.01 5.37
C LEU A 53 -2.88 2.63 4.90
N PHE A 54 -2.53 2.97 3.66
CA PHE A 54 -1.21 2.79 3.10
C PHE A 54 -0.12 3.49 3.92
N THR A 55 -0.27 4.78 4.21
CA THR A 55 0.72 5.53 4.98
C THR A 55 0.88 4.97 6.40
N VAL A 56 -0.22 4.63 7.08
CA VAL A 56 -0.16 4.04 8.42
C VAL A 56 0.57 2.69 8.41
N MET A 57 0.29 1.84 7.43
CA MET A 57 0.92 0.52 7.32
C MET A 57 2.39 0.59 6.89
N SER A 58 2.76 1.52 6.01
CA SER A 58 4.16 1.74 5.63
C SER A 58 4.98 2.24 6.84
N LEU A 59 4.42 3.17 7.64
CA LEU A 59 5.05 3.61 8.90
C LEU A 59 5.15 2.48 9.92
N TYR A 60 4.14 1.61 10.02
CA TYR A 60 4.18 0.44 10.89
C TYR A 60 5.28 -0.54 10.46
N CYS A 61 5.43 -0.80 9.15
CA CYS A 61 6.53 -1.58 8.60
C CYS A 61 7.89 -1.00 9.01
N GLY A 62 8.05 0.32 8.93
CA GLY A 62 9.28 1.00 9.37
C GLY A 62 9.60 0.84 10.84
N ARG A 63 8.58 0.94 11.70
CA ARG A 63 8.74 0.68 13.13
C ARG A 63 9.17 -0.75 13.39
N GLN A 64 8.60 -1.74 12.70
CA GLN A 64 9.01 -3.14 12.85
C GLN A 64 10.44 -3.38 12.33
N ALA A 65 10.82 -2.80 11.18
CA ALA A 65 12.18 -2.88 10.64
C ALA A 65 13.22 -2.31 11.62
N TRP A 66 12.91 -1.18 12.27
CA TRP A 66 13.78 -0.59 13.29
C TRP A 66 13.91 -1.47 14.54
N VAL A 67 12.79 -2.01 15.03
CA VAL A 67 12.80 -2.91 16.19
C VAL A 67 13.59 -4.19 15.89
N LEU A 68 13.41 -4.79 14.71
CA LEU A 68 14.17 -5.95 14.27
C LEU A 68 15.67 -5.66 14.22
N SER A 69 16.07 -4.51 13.68
CA SER A 69 17.48 -4.08 13.66
C SER A 69 18.05 -3.92 15.08
N LYS A 70 17.26 -3.42 16.04
CA LYS A 70 17.67 -3.31 17.43
C LYS A 70 17.87 -4.67 18.11
N ILE A 71 16.96 -5.62 17.86
CA ILE A 71 17.05 -7.00 18.38
C ILE A 71 18.29 -7.70 17.82
N GLN A 72 18.51 -7.58 16.51
CA GLN A 72 19.69 -8.13 15.85
C GLN A 72 20.98 -7.56 16.44
N LYS A 73 21.03 -6.25 16.71
CA LYS A 73 22.20 -5.58 17.30
C LYS A 73 22.50 -6.01 18.74
N GLN A 74 21.47 -6.31 19.53
CA GLN A 74 21.62 -6.69 20.95
C GLN A 74 21.56 -8.21 21.17
N ASN A 75 21.41 -9.02 20.12
CA ASN A 75 21.28 -10.49 20.19
C ASN A 75 20.18 -11.00 21.15
N LEU A 76 19.11 -10.22 21.35
CA LEU A 76 18.02 -10.59 22.26
C LEU A 76 17.31 -11.88 21.80
N PRO A 77 16.67 -12.62 22.72
CA PRO A 77 15.80 -13.74 22.35
C PRO A 77 14.66 -13.23 21.48
N LEU A 78 14.44 -13.93 20.37
CA LEU A 78 13.42 -13.56 19.38
C LEU A 78 12.07 -14.08 19.88
N ASP A 79 11.14 -13.17 20.13
CA ASP A 79 9.78 -13.53 20.52
C ASP A 79 9.01 -13.99 19.27
N SER A 80 8.32 -15.13 19.37
CA SER A 80 7.46 -15.66 18.29
C SER A 80 6.34 -14.68 17.90
N SER A 81 6.02 -13.72 18.78
CA SER A 81 5.09 -12.62 18.54
C SER A 81 5.45 -11.74 17.32
N PHE A 82 6.71 -11.70 16.89
CA PHE A 82 7.12 -10.96 15.68
C PHE A 82 6.53 -11.56 14.40
N LYS A 83 6.27 -12.87 14.40
CA LYS A 83 5.71 -13.56 13.25
C LYS A 83 4.33 -13.01 12.88
N SER A 84 3.47 -12.90 13.88
CA SER A 84 2.10 -12.38 13.71
C SER A 84 2.06 -10.93 13.21
N ARG A 85 3.09 -10.12 13.50
CA ARG A 85 3.14 -8.71 13.10
C ARG A 85 3.38 -8.49 11.61
N TYR A 86 4.12 -9.37 10.94
CA TYR A 86 4.31 -9.27 9.49
C TYR A 86 3.10 -9.84 8.73
N GLU A 87 2.47 -10.90 9.26
CA GLU A 87 1.24 -11.49 8.69
C GLU A 87 0.13 -10.44 8.60
N PHE A 88 0.03 -9.57 9.62
CA PHE A 88 -0.89 -8.42 9.61
C PHE A 88 -0.60 -7.42 8.48
N GLY A 89 0.67 -7.14 8.20
CA GLY A 89 1.07 -6.24 7.12
C GLY A 89 0.79 -6.80 5.73
N TRP A 90 1.08 -8.09 5.54
CA TRP A 90 0.71 -8.80 4.31
C TRP A 90 -0.81 -8.79 4.09
N PHE A 91 -1.59 -9.03 5.14
CA PHE A 91 -3.05 -8.93 5.09
C PHE A 91 -3.54 -7.52 4.74
N ALA A 92 -2.91 -6.49 5.29
CA ALA A 92 -3.25 -5.10 4.95
C ALA A 92 -3.01 -4.78 3.46
N SER A 93 -1.99 -5.38 2.84
CA SER A 93 -1.75 -5.22 1.40
C SER A 93 -2.89 -5.80 0.56
N GLU A 94 -3.44 -6.95 0.95
CA GLU A 94 -4.61 -7.57 0.29
C GLU A 94 -5.87 -6.71 0.48
N ILE A 95 -6.03 -6.07 1.63
CA ILE A 95 -7.12 -5.10 1.87
C ILE A 95 -7.01 -3.91 0.91
N CYS A 96 -5.82 -3.32 0.73
CA CYS A 96 -5.62 -2.22 -0.23
C CYS A 96 -6.01 -2.62 -1.66
N LEU A 97 -5.57 -3.80 -2.10
CA LEU A 97 -5.90 -4.33 -3.43
C LEU A 97 -7.42 -4.53 -3.57
N THR A 98 -8.04 -5.18 -2.58
CA THR A 98 -9.47 -5.49 -2.58
C THR A 98 -10.32 -4.22 -2.52
N LEU A 99 -9.92 -3.22 -1.73
CA LEU A 99 -10.59 -1.91 -1.69
C LEU A 99 -10.49 -1.16 -3.01
N GLY A 100 -9.36 -1.27 -3.72
CA GLY A 100 -9.23 -0.75 -5.08
C GLY A 100 -10.23 -1.37 -6.04
N LEU A 101 -10.39 -2.69 -6.00
CA LEU A 101 -11.40 -3.40 -6.79
C LEU A 101 -12.83 -3.03 -6.39
N ILE A 102 -13.13 -2.91 -5.09
CA ILE A 102 -14.42 -2.41 -4.60
C ILE A 102 -14.68 -0.98 -5.11
N GLY A 103 -13.65 -0.16 -5.22
CA GLY A 103 -13.69 1.16 -5.85
C GLY A 103 -14.22 1.12 -7.29
N THR A 104 -13.78 0.15 -8.11
CA THR A 104 -14.38 -0.01 -9.46
C THR A 104 -15.86 -0.30 -9.39
N VAL A 105 -16.27 -1.24 -8.54
CA VAL A 105 -17.66 -1.68 -8.44
C VAL A 105 -18.54 -0.52 -7.98
N SER A 106 -18.08 0.22 -6.97
CA SER A 106 -18.77 1.43 -6.49
C SER A 106 -18.86 2.51 -7.58
N GLY A 107 -17.78 2.77 -8.31
CA GLY A 107 -17.76 3.77 -9.38
C GLY A 107 -18.68 3.40 -10.55
N PHE A 108 -18.74 2.11 -10.92
CA PHE A 108 -19.69 1.62 -11.90
C PHE A 108 -21.15 1.71 -11.43
N ILE A 109 -21.44 1.42 -10.16
CA ILE A 109 -22.79 1.58 -9.60
C ILE A 109 -23.22 3.04 -9.66
N LEU A 110 -22.36 3.98 -9.26
CA LEU A 110 -22.66 5.42 -9.32
C LEU A 110 -22.87 5.89 -10.77
N MET A 111 -22.06 5.39 -11.71
CA MET A 111 -22.22 5.67 -13.14
C MET A 111 -23.60 5.23 -13.65
N LEU A 112 -24.00 3.98 -13.36
CA LEU A 112 -25.28 3.44 -13.82
C LEU A 112 -26.46 4.16 -13.15
N TYR A 113 -26.38 4.43 -11.84
CA TYR A 113 -27.44 5.13 -11.12
C TYR A 113 -27.70 6.54 -11.67
N GLY A 114 -26.65 7.33 -11.91
CA GLY A 114 -26.79 8.72 -12.36
C GLY A 114 -27.24 8.88 -13.82
N VAL A 115 -27.06 7.84 -14.65
CA VAL A 115 -27.40 7.89 -16.08
C VAL A 115 -28.85 7.49 -16.32
N PHE A 116 -29.34 6.44 -15.65
CA PHE A 116 -30.69 5.94 -15.89
C PHE A 116 -31.78 6.65 -15.07
N ALA A 117 -31.41 7.47 -14.08
CA ALA A 117 -32.38 8.18 -13.26
C ALA A 117 -33.10 9.35 -13.99
N ASP A 118 -32.44 10.01 -14.96
CA ASP A 118 -32.92 11.26 -15.58
C ASP A 118 -32.87 11.25 -17.14
N LEU A 119 -32.73 10.09 -17.77
CA LEU A 119 -32.58 10.00 -19.23
C LEU A 119 -33.91 10.27 -19.97
N ASN A 120 -34.06 11.47 -20.55
CA ASN A 120 -35.11 11.78 -21.52
C ASN A 120 -34.57 11.68 -22.96
N VAL A 121 -34.73 10.51 -23.59
CA VAL A 121 -34.20 10.16 -24.91
C VAL A 121 -34.66 11.09 -26.04
N ASN A 122 -35.70 11.91 -25.82
CA ASN A 122 -36.20 12.86 -26.81
C ASN A 122 -35.44 14.20 -26.82
N ASP A 123 -34.54 14.43 -25.87
CA ASP A 123 -33.73 15.63 -25.74
C ASP A 123 -32.24 15.32 -25.97
N THR A 124 -31.63 15.99 -26.95
CA THR A 124 -30.22 15.80 -27.30
C THR A 124 -29.27 16.28 -26.20
N ASP A 125 -29.70 17.24 -25.38
CA ASP A 125 -28.89 17.77 -24.27
C ASP A 125 -28.85 16.80 -23.08
N SER A 126 -29.96 16.10 -22.80
CA SER A 126 -30.02 15.08 -21.74
C SER A 126 -29.12 13.88 -22.04
N VAL A 127 -29.03 13.49 -23.33
CA VAL A 127 -28.15 12.43 -23.82
C VAL A 127 -26.69 12.87 -23.72
N GLN A 128 -26.36 14.10 -24.10
CA GLN A 128 -25.00 14.64 -23.96
C GLN A 128 -24.56 14.71 -22.50
N GLN A 129 -25.45 15.12 -21.59
CA GLN A 129 -25.16 15.19 -20.16
C GLN A 129 -24.98 13.79 -19.53
N SER A 130 -25.79 12.83 -19.97
CA SER A 130 -25.66 11.43 -19.55
C SER A 130 -24.32 10.83 -19.99
N LEU A 131 -23.90 11.08 -21.24
CA LEU A 131 -22.59 10.66 -21.74
C LEU A 131 -21.43 11.27 -20.92
N ARG A 132 -21.53 12.54 -20.52
CA ARG A 132 -20.54 13.18 -19.64
C ARG A 132 -20.49 12.53 -18.26
N ASN A 133 -21.63 12.24 -17.66
CA ASN A 133 -21.72 11.56 -16.37
C ASN A 133 -21.18 10.12 -16.44
N MET A 134 -21.35 9.42 -17.58
CA MET A 134 -20.73 8.12 -17.83
C MET A 134 -19.20 8.21 -17.84
N SER A 135 -18.65 9.16 -18.59
CA SER A 135 -17.19 9.35 -18.67
C SER A 135 -16.59 9.70 -17.30
N LEU A 136 -17.27 10.56 -16.52
CA LEU A 136 -16.84 10.87 -15.16
C LEU A 136 -16.87 9.63 -14.27
N GLY A 137 -17.99 8.91 -14.20
CA GLY A 137 -18.15 7.71 -13.36
C GLY A 137 -17.09 6.64 -13.64
N MET A 138 -16.79 6.38 -14.92
CA MET A 138 -15.73 5.47 -15.34
C MET A 138 -14.34 5.97 -14.92
N SER A 139 -14.06 7.25 -15.09
CA SER A 139 -12.78 7.85 -14.69
C SER A 139 -12.54 7.72 -13.18
N THR A 140 -13.56 7.99 -12.36
CA THR A 140 -13.48 7.82 -10.89
C THR A 140 -13.12 6.39 -10.48
N ALA A 141 -13.74 5.40 -11.13
CA ALA A 141 -13.51 3.98 -10.88
C ALA A 141 -12.06 3.58 -11.19
N LEU A 142 -11.54 4.03 -12.33
CA LEU A 142 -10.18 3.71 -12.78
C LEU A 142 -9.11 4.32 -11.86
N TYR A 143 -9.29 5.57 -11.41
CA TYR A 143 -8.34 6.20 -10.50
C TYR A 143 -8.27 5.50 -9.14
N THR A 144 -9.41 5.22 -8.49
CA THR A 144 -9.44 4.53 -7.19
C THR A 144 -8.80 3.14 -7.28
N THR A 145 -8.98 2.46 -8.41
CA THR A 145 -8.39 1.13 -8.65
C THR A 145 -6.90 1.20 -8.80
N LEU A 146 -6.41 2.14 -9.59
CA LEU A 146 -4.98 2.33 -9.78
C LEU A 146 -4.30 2.67 -8.44
N VAL A 147 -4.92 3.52 -7.63
CA VAL A 147 -4.44 3.83 -6.27
C VAL A 147 -4.41 2.59 -5.39
N GLY A 148 -5.47 1.78 -5.36
CA GLY A 148 -5.53 0.54 -4.58
C GLY A 148 -4.52 -0.52 -5.02
N LEU A 149 -4.35 -0.70 -6.34
CA LEU A 149 -3.41 -1.66 -6.90
C LEU A 149 -1.95 -1.25 -6.62
N ILE A 150 -1.60 0.01 -6.85
CA ILE A 150 -0.23 0.51 -6.63
C ILE A 150 0.10 0.47 -5.13
N SER A 151 -0.78 1.01 -4.28
CA SER A 151 -0.54 1.04 -2.83
C SER A 151 -0.44 -0.37 -2.22
N GLY A 152 -1.31 -1.29 -2.64
CA GLY A 152 -1.27 -2.68 -2.20
C GLY A 152 0.01 -3.40 -2.65
N LEU A 153 0.41 -3.24 -3.91
CA LEU A 153 1.66 -3.82 -4.43
C LEU A 153 2.88 -3.29 -3.66
N VAL A 154 2.96 -1.98 -3.44
CA VAL A 154 4.09 -1.35 -2.74
C VAL A 154 4.18 -1.86 -1.30
N LEU A 155 3.06 -1.92 -0.55
CA LEU A 155 3.07 -2.51 0.80
C LEU A 155 3.51 -3.97 0.79
N LYS A 156 3.01 -4.76 -0.17
CA LYS A 156 3.37 -6.18 -0.28
C LYS A 156 4.87 -6.36 -0.45
N LEU A 157 5.52 -5.49 -1.23
CA LEU A 157 6.97 -5.48 -1.40
C LEU A 157 7.70 -5.08 -0.11
N GLU A 158 7.23 -4.05 0.62
CA GLU A 158 7.82 -3.64 1.90
C GLU A 158 7.81 -4.79 2.93
N TYR A 159 6.66 -5.45 3.08
CA TYR A 159 6.49 -6.55 4.03
C TYR A 159 7.23 -7.82 3.61
N PHE A 160 7.23 -8.16 2.31
CA PHE A 160 7.98 -9.31 1.81
C PHE A 160 9.49 -9.16 2.07
N ARG A 161 10.04 -7.95 1.87
CA ARG A 161 11.44 -7.67 2.20
C ARG A 161 11.71 -7.89 3.69
N LEU A 162 10.84 -7.37 4.56
CA LEU A 162 10.99 -7.51 6.01
C LEU A 162 10.95 -8.98 6.45
N GLU A 163 10.05 -9.79 5.88
CA GLU A 163 9.92 -11.23 6.14
C GLU A 163 11.22 -11.98 5.79
N VAL A 164 11.80 -11.73 4.61
CA VAL A 164 13.06 -12.36 4.20
C VAL A 164 14.20 -12.04 5.17
N HIS A 165 14.31 -10.80 5.66
CA HIS A 165 15.34 -10.45 6.64
C HIS A 165 15.13 -11.15 7.98
N PHE A 166 13.88 -11.24 8.44
CA PHE A 166 13.53 -11.92 9.67
C PHE A 166 13.87 -13.42 9.60
N ASP A 167 13.47 -14.10 8.54
CA ASP A 167 13.75 -15.53 8.35
C ASP A 167 15.24 -15.84 8.31
N ASN A 168 16.03 -14.97 7.67
CA ASN A 168 17.49 -15.10 7.67
C ASN A 168 18.06 -14.96 9.09
N TYR A 169 17.54 -14.03 9.89
CA TYR A 169 17.97 -13.87 11.29
C TYR A 169 17.63 -15.11 12.14
N VAL A 170 16.42 -15.66 12.00
CA VAL A 170 16.00 -16.89 12.69
C VAL A 170 16.92 -18.06 12.37
N LYS A 171 17.24 -18.28 11.09
CA LYS A 171 18.13 -19.36 10.64
C LYS A 171 19.53 -19.26 11.23
N LEU A 172 20.07 -18.04 11.36
CA LEU A 172 21.38 -17.80 11.97
C LEU A 172 21.39 -18.17 13.46
N LYS A 173 20.41 -17.71 14.23
CA LYS A 173 20.27 -18.07 15.66
C LYS A 173 20.09 -19.57 15.88
N ALA A 174 19.32 -20.23 15.02
CA ALA A 174 19.11 -21.68 15.09
C ALA A 174 20.42 -22.46 14.83
N ASN A 175 21.26 -21.98 13.91
CA ASN A 175 22.57 -22.58 13.64
C ASN A 175 23.56 -22.37 14.79
N GLU A 176 23.61 -21.18 15.39
CA GLU A 176 24.46 -20.89 16.57
C GLU A 176 24.12 -21.81 17.75
N THR A 177 22.83 -22.09 17.97
CA THR A 177 22.39 -22.97 19.07
C THR A 177 22.78 -24.44 18.85
N ARG A 178 22.96 -24.88 17.60
CA ARG A 178 23.36 -26.27 17.26
C ARG A 178 24.86 -26.53 17.36
N THR A 179 25.68 -25.48 17.41
CA THR A 179 27.15 -25.58 17.47
C THR A 179 27.71 -25.59 18.90
N ILE A 180 26.85 -25.52 19.91
CA ILE A 180 27.18 -25.52 21.35
C ILE A 180 26.71 -26.85 21.94
#